data_AF-A0A973B0F1-F1
#
_entry.id   AF-A0A973B0F1-F1
#
_cell.length_a   1.000
_cell.length_b   1.000
_cell.length_c   1.000
_cell.angle_alpha   90.00
_cell.angle_beta   90.00
_cell.angle_gamma   90.00
#
_symmetry.space_group_name_H-M   'P 1'
#
loop_
_entity.id
_entity.type
_entity.pdbx_description
1 polymer ?
#
loop_
_entity_poly.entity_id
_entity_poly.type
_entity_poly.pdbx_seq_one_letter_code
_entity_poly.pdbx_strand_id
1 'polypeptide(L)'
;IIMLADRVSDARPDQEMIGGLDIKVRRNAFGRQVDSFETEIGIIGVGHDPVHAVFIRAPWVESAGPEVEVLGTIESGDDAGTIVAVRQGQLLATSFHPELTGDHRIHTMFVEIVRRSR
;
A
#
# COMPACT_ATOMS: atom_id res chain seq x y z
N ILE A 1 4.62 -4.20 -1.78
CA ILE A 1 5.24 -2.92 -1.36
C ILE A 1 6.71 -3.02 -0.95
N ILE A 2 7.12 -3.97 -0.10
CA ILE A 2 8.50 -4.06 0.44
C ILE A 2 9.59 -4.08 -0.66
N MET A 3 9.41 -4.87 -1.72
CA MET A 3 10.43 -4.98 -2.77
C MET A 3 10.66 -3.68 -3.56
N LEU A 4 9.66 -2.81 -3.67
CA LEU A 4 9.75 -1.55 -4.45
C LEU A 4 10.19 -0.36 -3.60
N ALA A 5 10.17 -0.49 -2.27
CA ALA A 5 10.55 0.60 -1.37
C ALA A 5 12.06 0.84 -1.38
N ASP A 6 12.46 2.11 -1.39
CA ASP A 6 13.87 2.49 -1.28
C ASP A 6 14.42 2.29 0.15
N ARG A 7 13.54 2.27 1.16
CA ARG A 7 13.93 2.15 2.57
C ARG A 7 12.99 1.18 3.29
N VAL A 8 13.56 0.23 4.03
CA VAL A 8 12.78 -0.75 4.83
C VAL A 8 13.32 -0.83 6.25
N SER A 9 12.46 -0.56 7.23
CA SER A 9 12.70 -0.81 8.65
C SER A 9 12.60 -2.32 8.94
N ASP A 10 13.51 -2.84 9.76
CA ASP A 10 13.61 -4.27 10.10
C ASP A 10 13.81 -5.18 8.87
N ALA A 11 14.53 -4.67 7.87
CA ALA A 11 15.01 -5.45 6.74
C ALA A 11 15.95 -6.56 7.23
N ARG A 12 15.90 -7.72 6.57
CA ARG A 12 16.90 -8.77 6.82
C ARG A 12 18.22 -8.37 6.16
N PRO A 13 19.38 -8.83 6.68
CA PRO A 13 20.68 -8.51 6.09
C PRO A 13 20.82 -8.93 4.62
N ASP A 14 20.09 -9.98 4.22
CA ASP A 14 20.04 -10.57 2.88
C ASP A 14 18.87 -10.05 2.02
N GLN A 15 18.12 -9.06 2.50
CA GLN A 15 16.97 -8.52 1.77
C GLN A 15 17.44 -7.65 0.60
N GLU A 16 17.31 -8.18 -0.61
CA GLU A 16 17.43 -7.38 -1.83
C GLU A 16 16.14 -6.60 -2.11
N MET A 17 16.30 -5.39 -2.64
CA MET A 17 15.21 -4.49 -3.03
C MET A 17 15.37 -4.12 -4.49
N ILE A 18 14.24 -4.06 -5.22
CA ILE A 18 14.18 -3.53 -6.59
C ILE A 18 14.28 -2.00 -6.52
N GLY A 19 13.62 -1.39 -5.51
CA GLY A 19 13.57 0.06 -5.34
C GLY A 19 12.71 0.77 -6.39
N GLY A 20 12.79 2.10 -6.40
CA GLY A 20 12.11 2.99 -7.33
C GLY A 20 10.91 3.72 -6.75
N LEU A 21 10.44 3.31 -5.56
CA LEU A 21 9.39 3.98 -4.81
C LEU A 21 10.02 4.64 -3.57
N ASP A 22 10.02 5.98 -3.54
CA ASP A 22 10.62 6.80 -2.47
C ASP A 22 9.76 6.76 -1.21
N ILE A 23 9.71 5.59 -0.58
CA ILE A 23 8.96 5.33 0.65
C ILE A 23 9.85 4.61 1.66
N LYS A 24 9.53 4.83 2.93
CA LYS A 24 10.05 4.03 4.04
C LYS A 24 8.95 3.06 4.50
N VAL A 25 9.24 1.78 4.50
CA VAL A 25 8.27 0.72 4.85
C VAL A 25 8.69 0.01 6.14
N ARG A 26 7.75 -0.27 7.04
CA ARG A 26 7.96 -1.17 8.19
C ARG A 26 7.30 -2.51 7.90
N ARG A 27 8.03 -3.61 8.11
CA ARG A 27 7.53 -4.98 7.89
C ARG A 27 6.64 -5.42 9.05
N ASN A 28 5.59 -6.20 8.73
CA ASN A 28 4.70 -6.84 9.72
C ASN A 28 4.33 -5.89 10.87
N ALA A 29 3.90 -4.70 10.49
CA ALA A 29 3.89 -3.57 11.41
C ALA A 29 2.58 -3.49 12.21
N PHE A 30 1.50 -4.04 11.66
CA PHE A 30 0.24 -4.27 12.37
C PHE A 30 0.44 -5.35 13.44
N GLY A 31 -0.04 -5.08 14.67
CA GLY A 31 0.33 -5.81 15.89
C GLY A 31 0.18 -7.34 15.88
N ARG A 32 0.93 -8.02 16.76
CA ARG A 32 1.09 -9.49 16.85
C ARG A 32 -0.18 -10.35 16.96
N GLN A 33 -1.34 -9.77 17.27
CA GLN A 33 -2.61 -10.51 17.44
C GLN A 33 -3.52 -10.47 16.21
N VAL A 34 -3.22 -9.64 15.21
CA VAL A 34 -4.01 -9.47 13.99
C VAL A 34 -3.19 -9.94 12.80
N ASP A 35 -2.97 -11.26 12.70
CA ASP A 35 -2.26 -11.85 11.56
C ASP A 35 -3.03 -11.65 10.24
N SER A 36 -4.32 -11.35 10.34
CA SER A 36 -5.15 -10.80 9.28
C SER A 36 -6.25 -9.91 9.84
N PHE A 37 -6.55 -8.81 9.17
CA PHE A 37 -7.73 -7.99 9.44
C PHE A 37 -8.26 -7.38 8.16
N GLU A 38 -9.50 -6.92 8.23
CA GLU A 38 -10.21 -6.31 7.11
C GLU A 38 -10.77 -4.96 7.55
N THR A 39 -10.74 -3.98 6.66
CA THR A 39 -11.36 -2.68 6.88
C THR A 39 -11.71 -2.02 5.56
N GLU A 40 -12.58 -1.02 5.63
CA GLU A 40 -12.96 -0.19 4.48
C GLU A 40 -12.01 1.00 4.37
N ILE A 41 -11.53 1.27 3.16
CA ILE A 41 -10.54 2.34 2.92
C ILE A 41 -10.98 3.20 1.75
N GLY A 42 -11.09 4.51 1.99
CA GLY A 42 -11.19 5.50 0.91
C GLY A 42 -9.91 5.54 0.09
N ILE A 43 -10.00 5.26 -1.22
CA ILE A 43 -8.85 5.29 -2.13
C ILE A 43 -9.06 6.39 -3.18
N ILE A 44 -8.16 7.38 -3.19
CA ILE A 44 -8.15 8.46 -4.17
C ILE A 44 -8.01 7.86 -5.57
N GLY A 45 -8.92 8.25 -6.48
CA GLY A 45 -8.93 7.77 -7.86
C GLY A 45 -9.66 6.44 -8.09
N VAL A 46 -10.34 5.89 -7.06
CA VAL A 46 -11.07 4.60 -7.11
C VAL A 46 -12.56 4.74 -6.78
N GLY A 47 -13.18 5.79 -7.32
CA GLY A 47 -14.60 6.09 -7.08
C GLY A 47 -14.86 6.67 -5.69
N HIS A 48 -16.14 6.76 -5.30
CA HIS A 48 -16.56 7.38 -4.04
C HIS A 48 -16.72 6.38 -2.90
N ASP A 49 -17.13 5.15 -3.20
CA ASP A 49 -17.34 4.13 -2.18
C ASP A 49 -15.99 3.58 -1.70
N PRO A 50 -15.83 3.30 -0.39
CA PRO A 50 -14.63 2.66 0.14
C PRO A 50 -14.32 1.33 -0.56
N VAL A 51 -13.04 0.96 -0.55
CA VAL A 51 -12.56 -0.34 -0.99
C VAL A 51 -12.42 -1.24 0.23
N HIS A 52 -13.00 -2.44 0.14
CA HIS A 52 -12.79 -3.49 1.11
C HIS A 52 -11.32 -3.96 1.04
N ALA A 53 -10.56 -3.76 2.11
CA ALA A 53 -9.11 -3.99 2.13
C ALA A 53 -8.77 -5.13 3.09
N VAL A 54 -8.18 -6.21 2.55
CA VAL A 54 -7.74 -7.40 3.30
C VAL A 54 -6.25 -7.30 3.58
N PHE A 55 -5.87 -7.26 4.86
CA PHE A 55 -4.48 -7.19 5.31
C PHE A 55 -4.06 -8.55 5.87
N ILE A 56 -2.93 -9.09 5.41
CA ILE A 56 -2.36 -10.34 5.92
C ILE A 56 -0.88 -10.11 6.21
N ARG A 57 -0.50 -10.13 7.49
CA ARG A 57 0.87 -9.80 7.95
C ARG A 57 1.43 -8.57 7.22
N ALA A 58 0.60 -7.54 7.13
CA ALA A 58 0.86 -6.45 6.21
C ALA A 58 2.01 -5.54 6.70
N PRO A 59 2.86 -5.06 5.80
CA PRO A 59 3.69 -3.90 6.08
C PRO A 59 2.87 -2.59 6.00
N TRP A 60 3.38 -1.50 6.55
CA TRP A 60 2.85 -0.15 6.28
C TRP A 60 3.93 0.82 5.82
N VAL A 61 3.51 1.94 5.22
CA VAL A 61 4.41 3.04 4.85
C VAL A 61 4.56 4.00 6.02
N GLU A 62 5.78 4.14 6.54
CA GLU A 62 6.11 5.08 7.62
C GLU A 62 6.28 6.52 7.11
N SER A 63 6.79 6.68 5.90
CA SER A 63 6.97 7.99 5.27
C SER A 63 7.02 7.85 3.75
N ALA A 64 6.56 8.90 3.07
CA ALA A 64 6.56 9.01 1.62
C ALA A 64 7.33 10.26 1.19
N GLY A 65 8.08 10.16 0.10
CA GLY A 65 8.81 11.26 -0.52
C GLY A 65 7.90 12.31 -1.16
N PRO A 66 8.45 13.46 -1.57
CA PRO A 66 7.67 14.59 -2.10
C PRO A 66 6.96 14.29 -3.43
N GLU A 67 7.47 13.34 -4.21
CA GLU A 67 6.86 12.93 -5.49
C GLU A 67 5.90 11.74 -5.36
N VAL A 68 5.71 11.22 -4.14
CA VAL A 68 4.82 10.09 -3.86
C VAL A 68 3.42 10.59 -3.54
N GLU A 69 2.46 10.15 -4.33
CA GLU A 69 1.04 10.36 -4.07
C GLU A 69 0.54 9.34 -3.04
N VAL A 70 0.09 9.81 -1.88
CA VAL A 70 -0.64 8.98 -0.90
C VAL A 70 -2.07 8.84 -1.38
N LEU A 71 -2.46 7.60 -1.73
CA LEU A 71 -3.79 7.31 -2.28
C LEU A 71 -4.78 6.87 -1.20
N GLY A 72 -4.30 6.28 -0.11
CA GLY A 72 -5.16 5.72 0.93
C GLY A 72 -4.47 5.58 2.28
N THR A 73 -5.23 5.88 3.33
CA THR A 73 -4.83 5.76 4.73
C THR A 73 -5.90 5.04 5.55
N ILE A 74 -5.50 4.33 6.60
CA ILE A 74 -6.45 3.81 7.59
C ILE A 74 -7.17 4.99 8.26
N GLU A 75 -8.51 4.99 8.25
CA GLU A 75 -9.30 6.14 8.72
C GLU A 75 -9.60 6.12 10.23
N SER A 76 -9.62 4.93 10.83
CA SER A 76 -10.06 4.77 12.23
C SER A 76 -9.35 3.61 12.93
N GLY A 77 -9.48 3.57 14.27
CA GLY A 77 -8.81 2.59 15.12
C GLY A 77 -7.40 3.04 15.55
N ASP A 78 -6.67 2.13 16.20
CA ASP A 78 -5.33 2.41 16.74
C ASP A 78 -4.29 2.72 15.64
N ASP A 79 -4.56 2.25 14.42
CA ASP A 79 -3.69 2.45 13.26
C ASP A 79 -4.13 3.61 12.35
N ALA A 80 -5.05 4.49 12.81
CA ALA A 80 -5.53 5.63 12.03
C ALA A 80 -4.39 6.56 11.55
N GLY A 81 -4.49 7.01 10.30
CA GLY A 81 -3.46 7.79 9.61
C GLY A 81 -2.36 6.95 8.96
N THR A 82 -2.35 5.64 9.16
CA THR A 82 -1.35 4.75 8.54
C THR A 82 -1.53 4.71 7.02
N ILE A 83 -0.46 4.98 6.28
CA ILE A 83 -0.44 4.95 4.81
C ILE A 83 -0.42 3.50 4.32
N VAL A 84 -1.39 3.15 3.47
CA VAL A 84 -1.59 1.78 2.97
C VAL A 84 -1.73 1.66 1.46
N ALA A 85 -1.83 2.78 0.74
CA ALA A 85 -1.78 2.81 -0.72
C ALA A 85 -1.04 4.06 -1.19
N VAL A 86 -0.08 3.87 -2.09
CA VAL A 86 0.77 4.93 -2.63
C VAL A 86 1.03 4.74 -4.11
N ARG A 87 1.35 5.84 -4.79
CA ARG A 87 1.78 5.84 -6.18
C ARG A 87 2.93 6.81 -6.40
N GLN A 88 3.87 6.44 -7.27
CA GLN A 88 4.90 7.35 -7.79
C GLN A 88 5.08 7.07 -9.27
N GLY A 89 4.66 8.01 -10.13
CA GLY A 89 4.66 7.83 -11.57
C GLY A 89 3.84 6.60 -12.01
N GLN A 90 4.55 5.55 -12.43
CA GLN A 90 3.98 4.28 -12.91
C GLN A 90 3.94 3.19 -11.83
N LEU A 91 4.58 3.42 -10.69
CA LEU A 91 4.62 2.48 -9.59
C LEU A 91 3.39 2.66 -8.70
N LEU A 92 2.65 1.58 -8.50
CA LEU A 92 1.52 1.50 -7.58
C LEU A 92 1.86 0.46 -6.51
N ALA A 93 1.63 0.77 -5.24
CA ALA A 93 1.80 -0.18 -4.17
C ALA A 93 0.69 -0.07 -3.11
N THR A 94 0.19 -1.23 -2.69
CA THR A 94 -0.75 -1.39 -1.57
C THR A 94 -0.15 -2.25 -0.47
N SER A 95 -0.56 -2.00 0.76
CA SER A 95 -0.29 -2.82 1.95
C SER A 95 -1.30 -3.95 2.15
N PHE A 96 -2.45 -3.85 1.48
CA PHE A 96 -3.51 -4.86 1.46
C PHE A 96 -3.49 -5.65 0.14
N HIS A 97 -4.29 -6.72 0.13
CA HIS A 97 -4.43 -7.69 -0.95
C HIS A 97 -5.72 -7.44 -1.76
N PRO A 98 -5.71 -6.53 -2.76
CA PRO A 98 -6.89 -6.27 -3.58
C PRO A 98 -7.39 -7.52 -4.33
N GLU A 99 -6.52 -8.50 -4.56
CA GLU A 99 -6.80 -9.76 -5.26
C GLU A 99 -7.63 -10.75 -4.44
N LEU A 100 -7.71 -10.56 -3.12
CA LEU A 100 -8.48 -11.42 -2.22
C LEU A 100 -9.94 -10.96 -2.09
N THR A 101 -10.33 -9.96 -2.86
CA THR A 101 -11.69 -9.41 -2.90
C THR A 101 -12.31 -9.58 -4.27
N GLY A 102 -13.64 -9.45 -4.37
CA GLY A 102 -14.33 -9.34 -5.65
C GLY A 102 -14.21 -7.96 -6.32
N ASP A 103 -13.50 -7.01 -5.69
CA ASP A 103 -13.40 -5.64 -6.17
C ASP A 103 -12.18 -5.44 -7.09
N HIS A 104 -12.47 -5.11 -8.35
CA HIS A 104 -11.44 -4.95 -9.38
C HIS A 104 -10.99 -3.51 -9.59
N ARG A 105 -11.43 -2.55 -8.77
CA ARG A 105 -11.13 -1.13 -9.03
C ARG A 105 -9.65 -0.80 -8.87
N ILE A 106 -8.95 -1.40 -7.90
CA ILE A 106 -7.48 -1.23 -7.74
C ILE A 106 -6.71 -1.80 -8.94
N HIS A 107 -7.10 -3.00 -9.40
CA HIS A 107 -6.53 -3.60 -10.60
C HIS A 107 -6.79 -2.75 -11.84
N THR A 108 -7.99 -2.18 -11.96
CA THR A 108 -8.38 -1.28 -13.05
C THR A 108 -7.53 -0.01 -13.04
N MET A 109 -7.31 0.60 -11.87
CA MET A 109 -6.39 1.74 -11.71
C MET A 109 -4.98 1.38 -12.22
N PHE A 110 -4.45 0.23 -11.82
CA PHE A 110 -3.12 -0.20 -12.27
C PHE A 110 -3.03 -0.34 -13.80
N VAL A 111 -4.02 -0.98 -14.43
CA VAL A 111 -4.09 -1.11 -15.89
C VAL A 111 -4.15 0.26 -16.57
N GLU A 112 -4.90 1.21 -16.02
CA GLU A 112 -4.99 2.57 -16.55
C GLU A 112 -3.67 3.34 -16.41
N ILE A 113 -2.92 3.16 -15.31
CA ILE A 113 -1.57 3.70 -15.16
C ILE A 113 -0.66 3.18 -16.28
N VAL A 114 -0.66 1.87 -16.53
CA VAL A 114 0.15 1.24 -17.58
C VAL A 114 -0.26 1.72 -18.98
N ARG A 115 -1.56 1.89 -19.24
CA ARG A 115 -2.05 2.40 -20.54
C ARG A 115 -1.58 3.82 -20.84
N ARG A 116 -1.47 4.66 -19.82
CA ARG A 116 -1.03 6.06 -19.92
C ARG A 116 0.49 6.23 -19.96
N SER A 117 1.23 5.15 -19.69
CA SER A 117 2.69 5.13 -19.58
C SER A 117 3.44 5.09 -20.93
N ARG A 118 2.77 5.49 -22.02
CA ARG A 118 3.29 5.43 -23.38
C ARG A 118 3.96 6.72 -23.81
#